data_AF-A0A927W2N8-F1
#
_entry.id   AF-A0A927W2N8-F1
#
_cell.length_a   1.000
_cell.length_b   1.000
_cell.length_c   1.000
_cell.angle_alpha   90.00
_cell.angle_beta   90.00
_cell.angle_gamma   90.00
#
_symmetry.space_group_name_H-M   'P 1'
#
loop_
_entity.id
_entity.type
_entity.pdbx_description
1 polymer ?
#
loop_
_entity_poly.entity_id
_entity_poly.type
_entity_poly.pdbx_seq_one_letter_code
_entity_poly.pdbx_strand_id
1 'polypeptide(L)' 'MLKKEFMKKYDEVIRSIAVIQGVDMGVAVDMLIYEIRVHAGIVKREDTYIEEVDWKQAQNDLNSIID' A
#
# COMPACT_ATOMS: atom_id res chain seq x y z
N MET A 1 12.11 9.65 -9.17
CA MET A 1 10.88 10.12 -9.85
C MET A 1 10.23 11.16 -8.95
N LEU A 2 9.92 12.35 -9.47
CA LEU A 2 9.26 13.40 -8.71
C LEU A 2 7.74 13.13 -8.59
N LYS A 3 7.08 13.61 -7.52
CA LYS A 3 5.63 13.39 -7.28
C LYS A 3 4.77 13.83 -8.49
N LYS A 4 5.16 14.92 -9.16
CA LYS A 4 4.49 15.43 -10.36
C LYS A 4 4.57 14.47 -11.56
N GLU A 5 5.69 13.78 -11.72
CA GLU A 5 5.89 12.80 -12.80
C GLU A 5 5.08 11.53 -12.54
N PHE A 6 5.02 11.09 -11.28
CA PHE A 6 4.18 9.98 -10.85
C PHE A 6 2.70 10.26 -11.14
N MET A 7 2.19 11.42 -10.72
CA MET A 7 0.81 11.82 -10.97
C MET A 7 0.48 11.86 -12.47
N LYS A 8 1.40 12.36 -13.31
CA LYS A 8 1.20 12.37 -14.76
C LYS A 8 1.18 10.97 -15.35
N LYS A 9 2.04 10.06 -14.88
CA LYS A 9 2.13 8.68 -15.37
C LYS A 9 0.89 7.85 -15.03
N TYR A 10 0.26 8.13 -13.88
CA TYR A 10 -0.87 7.35 -13.37
C TYR A 10 -2.18 8.16 -13.34
N ASP A 11 -2.30 9.25 -14.12
CA ASP A 11 -3.44 10.18 -14.05
C ASP A 11 -4.79 9.47 -14.23
N GLU A 12 -4.91 8.56 -15.21
CA GLU A 12 -6.14 7.80 -15.45
C GLU A 12 -6.52 6.90 -14.26
N VAL A 13 -5.53 6.25 -13.65
CA VAL A 13 -5.73 5.36 -12.49
C VAL A 13 -6.16 6.18 -11.28
N ILE A 14 -5.49 7.31 -11.02
CA ILE A 14 -5.81 8.22 -9.92
C ILE A 14 -7.23 8.77 -10.08
N ARG A 15 -7.62 9.20 -11.29
CA ARG A 15 -9.00 9.65 -11.58
C ARG A 15 -10.02 8.56 -11.34
N SER A 16 -9.73 7.33 -11.77
CA SER A 16 -10.62 6.18 -11.54
C SER A 16 -10.82 5.92 -10.04
N ILE A 17 -9.74 5.95 -9.25
CA ILE A 17 -9.80 5.80 -7.79
C ILE A 17 -10.63 6.92 -7.17
N ALA A 18 -10.39 8.18 -7.55
CA ALA A 18 -11.13 9.33 -7.05
C ALA A 18 -12.65 9.21 -7.31
N VAL A 19 -13.04 8.76 -8.51
CA VAL A 19 -14.45 8.56 -8.88
C VAL A 19 -15.07 7.38 -8.12
N ILE A 20 -14.40 6.23 -8.05
CA ILE A 20 -14.92 5.02 -7.41
C ILE A 20 -15.08 5.22 -5.90
N GLN A 21 -14.09 5.87 -5.26
CA GLN A 21 -14.06 6.06 -3.82
C GLN A 21 -14.77 7.35 -3.38
N GLY A 22 -15.14 8.23 -4.31
CA GLY A 22 -15.77 9.52 -4.01
C GLY A 22 -14.86 10.48 -3.23
N VAL A 23 -13.55 10.41 -3.45
CA VAL A 23 -12.53 11.19 -2.74
C VAL A 23 -11.85 12.20 -3.66
N ASP A 24 -11.16 13.18 -3.07
CA ASP A 24 -10.38 14.13 -3.86
C ASP A 24 -9.15 13.47 -4.52
N MET A 25 -8.61 14.14 -5.54
CA MET A 25 -7.46 13.66 -6.30
C MET A 25 -6.19 13.49 -5.44
N GLY A 26 -6.02 14.28 -4.38
CA GLY A 26 -4.88 14.17 -3.47
C GLY A 26 -4.95 12.88 -2.66
N VAL A 27 -6.11 12.59 -2.08
CA VAL A 27 -6.39 11.34 -1.37
C VAL A 27 -6.24 10.14 -2.30
N ALA A 28 -6.76 10.21 -3.53
CA ALA A 28 -6.62 9.15 -4.52
C ALA A 28 -5.14 8.85 -4.89
N VAL A 29 -4.28 9.88 -4.95
CA VAL A 29 -2.83 9.69 -5.13
C VAL A 29 -2.24 8.93 -3.96
N ASP A 30 -2.57 9.32 -2.73
CA ASP A 30 -2.04 8.68 -1.53
C ASP A 30 -2.53 7.23 -1.39
N MET A 31 -3.80 6.96 -1.75
CA MET A 31 -4.34 5.59 -1.84
C MET A 31 -3.60 4.74 -2.87
N LEU A 32 -3.33 5.26 -4.06
CA LEU A 32 -2.55 4.54 -5.08
C LEU A 32 -1.12 4.25 -4.59
N ILE A 33 -0.47 5.21 -3.92
CA ILE A 33 0.86 5.02 -3.35
C ILE A 33 0.83 3.95 -2.26
N TYR A 34 -0.19 3.94 -1.41
CA TYR A 34 -0.38 2.92 -0.39
C TYR A 34 -0.52 1.52 -1.00
N GLU A 35 -1.40 1.34 -1.97
CA GLU A 35 -1.60 0.06 -2.67
C GLU A 35 -0.31 -0.44 -3.34
N ILE A 36 0.46 0.45 -3.96
CA ILE A 36 1.77 0.09 -4.52
C ILE A 36 2.73 -0.42 -3.43
N ARG A 37 2.76 0.23 -2.26
CA ARG A 37 3.62 -0.19 -1.15
C ARG A 37 3.17 -1.53 -0.55
N VAL A 38 1.87 -1.79 -0.52
CA VAL A 38 1.29 -3.07 -0.11
C VAL A 38 1.73 -4.17 -1.07
N HIS A 39 1.52 -3.97 -2.38
CA HIS A 39 1.93 -4.93 -3.40
C HIS A 39 3.45 -5.15 -3.48
N ALA A 40 4.24 -4.13 -3.14
CA ALA A 40 5.69 -4.24 -3.04
C ALA A 40 6.17 -4.88 -1.72
N GLY A 41 5.27 -5.22 -0.80
CA GLY A 41 5.61 -5.79 0.51
C GLY A 41 6.33 -4.83 1.46
N ILE A 42 6.36 -3.53 1.14
CA ILE A 42 7.03 -2.48 1.95
C ILE A 42 6.21 -2.17 3.19
N VAL A 43 4.90 -2.14 3.05
CA VAL A 43 3.96 -2.09 4.17
C VAL A 43 3.09 -3.34 4.07
N LYS A 44 2.87 -4.03 5.18
CA LYS A 44 1.82 -5.06 5.21
C LYS A 44 0.49 -4.32 5.09
N ARG A 45 -0.44 -4.83 4.29
CA ARG A 45 -1.82 -4.36 4.34
C ARG A 45 -2.25 -4.56 5.79
N GLU A 46 -2.50 -3.46 6.48
CA GLU A 46 -3.07 -3.53 7.83
C GLU A 46 -4.50 -3.95 7.63
N ASP A 47 -4.71 -5.26 7.57
CA ASP A 47 -6.04 -5.75 7.34
C ASP A 47 -6.86 -5.60 8.63
N THR A 48 -7.78 -4.64 8.62
CA THR A 48 -9.17 -5.09 8.69
C THR A 48 -9.34 -6.22 7.66
N TYR A 49 -9.30 -7.48 8.15
CA TYR A 49 -9.60 -8.76 7.46
C TYR A 49 -8.48 -9.57 6.72
N ILE A 50 -7.55 -10.24 7.42
CA ILE A 50 -6.82 -11.42 6.87
C ILE A 50 -6.99 -12.64 7.80
N GLU A 51 -7.47 -13.73 7.21
CA GLU A 51 -7.41 -15.10 7.72
C GLU A 51 -5.99 -15.70 7.59
N GLU A 52 -5.58 -16.38 8.66
CA GLU A 52 -4.52 -17.39 8.81
C GLU A 52 -3.11 -17.09 8.26
N VAL A 53 -2.22 -16.67 9.17
CA VAL A 53 -0.75 -16.76 9.03
C VAL A 53 -0.21 -17.66 10.14
N ASP A 54 0.77 -18.53 9.83
CA ASP A 54 1.49 -19.30 10.86
C ASP A 54 2.48 -18.40 11.61
N TRP A 55 1.97 -17.85 12.71
CA TRP A 55 2.64 -16.89 13.58
C TRP A 55 3.94 -17.41 14.20
N LYS A 56 4.13 -18.73 14.29
CA LYS A 56 5.27 -19.31 14.99
C LYS A 56 6.57 -19.12 14.21
N GLN A 57 6.50 -19.19 12.88
CA GLN A 57 7.66 -18.95 12.02
C GLN A 57 8.04 -17.46 12.02
N ALA A 58 7.04 -16.57 11.94
CA ALA A 58 7.25 -15.13 11.90
C ALA A 58 7.91 -14.57 13.17
N GLN A 59 7.63 -15.18 14.33
CA GLN A 59 8.25 -14.77 15.60
C GLN A 59 9.72 -15.20 15.71
N ASN A 60 10.08 -16.36 15.17
CA ASN A 60 11.46 -16.83 15.16
C ASN A 60 12.36 -15.93 14.29
N ASP A 61 11.86 -15.50 13.13
CA ASP A 61 12.60 -14.63 12.23
C ASP A 61 12.83 -13.24 12.87
N LEU A 62 11.84 -12.71 13.59
CA LEU A 62 11.99 -11.43 14.30
C LEU A 62 13.06 -11.49 15.40
N ASN A 63 13.08 -12.56 16.19
CA ASN A 63 14.07 -12.73 17.26
C ASN A 63 15.50 -12.84 16.70
N SER A 64 15.69 -13.31 15.47
CA SER A 64 17.01 -13.39 14.82
C SER A 64 17.61 -12.05 14.40
N ILE A 65 16.81 -10.97 14.41
CA ILE A 65 17.21 -9.63 13.95
C ILE A 65 17.51 -8.71 15.15
N ILE A 66 17.18 -9.13 16.37
CA ILE A 66 17.30 -8.30 17.59
C ILE A 66 18.60 -8.61 18.40
N ASP A 67 19.36 -9.66 18.04
CA ASP A 67 20.69 -9.97 18.61
C ASP A 67 21.84 -9.48 17.70
#